data_AF-A0A9X0ET66-F1
#
_entry.id   AF-A0A9X0ET66-F1
#
_cell.length_a   1.000
_cell.length_b   1.000
_cell.length_c   1.000
_cell.angle_alpha   90.00
_cell.angle_beta   90.00
_cell.angle_gamma   90.00
#
_symmetry.space_group_name_H-M   'P 1'
#
loop_
_entity.id
_entity.type
_entity.pdbx_description
1 polymer ?
#
loop_
_entity_poly.entity_id
_entity_poly.type
_entity_poly.pdbx_seq_one_letter_code
_entity_poly.pdbx_strand_id
1 'polypeptide(L)'
;MKFVTFRLPSKEIRAGWLEGDKVIDMNLASEGKIPSAMMAFLEKADEYVEVVRNIKNPNKGIYALEEVQLTAALPNPSSIRDFYAFEQHVKTARGRRGLDVVPEWYDIPVFYFTNHRAVIGSGDFVIGPKKSKKLDYELEIACVIGKEGRNISRERAEEYIFGYCIMNDWSARDLQATEMKVGLGPAKGKDFATSLGAHLVTKEELDVYRNGDRYDLEMTAHVNGKLLSKGNFQDIYYTFAEMIERASEDVTLYPGDVIGSGTVGTGCILELGTEEWLQDGDVVELSITGLGTLRNTIKKEKEAGDGHVLSSHGRTTS
;
A
#
# COMPACT_ATOMS: atom_id res chain seq x y z
N MET A 1 4.22 17.00 -1.60
CA MET A 1 2.74 17.07 -1.55
C MET A 1 2.16 15.77 -1.04
N LYS A 2 0.98 15.82 -0.39
CA LYS A 2 0.26 14.64 0.11
C LYS A 2 -1.10 14.53 -0.60
N PHE A 3 -1.21 13.60 -1.52
CA PHE A 3 -2.44 13.31 -2.26
C PHE A 3 -3.32 12.33 -1.50
N VAL A 4 -4.63 12.51 -1.59
CA VAL A 4 -5.63 11.68 -0.93
C VAL A 4 -6.76 11.35 -1.89
N THR A 5 -7.39 10.20 -1.67
CA THR A 5 -8.70 9.89 -2.19
C THR A 5 -9.68 9.90 -1.02
N PHE A 6 -10.83 10.53 -1.21
CA PHE A 6 -11.79 10.79 -0.15
C PHE A 6 -13.22 10.64 -0.66
N ARG A 7 -14.13 10.35 0.27
CA ARG A 7 -15.56 10.21 0.01
C ARG A 7 -16.29 11.40 0.61
N LEU A 8 -17.07 12.07 -0.22
CA LEU A 8 -17.96 13.15 0.20
C LEU A 8 -19.19 12.60 0.94
N PRO A 9 -19.93 13.46 1.69
CA PRO A 9 -21.23 13.08 2.27
C PRO A 9 -22.23 12.55 1.22
N SER A 10 -22.13 13.03 -0.03
CA SER A 10 -22.89 12.54 -1.20
C SER A 10 -22.55 11.11 -1.61
N LYS A 11 -21.54 10.48 -0.99
CA LYS A 11 -20.94 9.17 -1.30
C LYS A 11 -20.08 9.11 -2.57
N GLU A 12 -19.94 10.22 -3.28
CA GLU A 12 -19.00 10.33 -4.40
C GLU A 12 -17.56 10.20 -3.89
N ILE A 13 -16.75 9.42 -4.61
CA ILE A 13 -15.31 9.28 -4.36
C ILE A 13 -14.57 10.23 -5.27
N ARG A 14 -13.71 11.06 -4.68
CA ARG A 14 -12.95 12.10 -5.37
C ARG A 14 -11.52 12.11 -4.87
N ALA A 15 -10.63 12.72 -5.62
CA ALA A 15 -9.21 12.81 -5.30
C ALA A 15 -8.81 14.27 -5.09
N GLY A 16 -7.77 14.48 -4.30
CA GLY A 16 -7.31 15.80 -3.92
C GLY A 16 -5.94 15.77 -3.25
N TRP A 17 -5.58 16.87 -2.60
CA TRP A 17 -4.42 16.94 -1.73
C TRP A 17 -4.76 17.53 -0.37
N LEU A 18 -3.92 17.25 0.62
CA LEU A 18 -4.02 17.82 1.95
C LEU A 18 -3.34 19.19 2.01
N GLU A 19 -4.02 20.14 2.65
CA GLU A 19 -3.46 21.45 3.01
C GLU A 19 -3.87 21.79 4.45
N GLY A 20 -2.98 21.49 5.39
CA GLY A 20 -3.30 21.58 6.83
C GLY A 20 -4.40 20.60 7.24
N ASP A 21 -5.48 21.11 7.80
CA ASP A 21 -6.68 20.39 8.23
C ASP A 21 -7.76 20.33 7.14
N LYS A 22 -7.39 20.61 5.88
CA LYS A 22 -8.31 20.64 4.74
C LYS A 22 -7.94 19.64 3.67
N VAL A 23 -8.95 19.21 2.94
CA VAL A 23 -8.83 18.47 1.69
C VAL A 23 -9.24 19.39 0.56
N ILE A 24 -8.35 19.50 -0.43
CA ILE A 24 -8.59 20.29 -1.64
C ILE A 24 -8.89 19.34 -2.80
N ASP A 25 -10.13 19.35 -3.28
CA ASP A 25 -10.59 18.57 -4.43
C ASP A 25 -9.90 19.03 -5.71
N MET A 26 -9.11 18.14 -6.32
CA MET A 26 -8.26 18.54 -7.44
C MET A 26 -9.06 18.99 -8.67
N ASN A 27 -10.25 18.43 -8.88
CA ASN A 27 -11.08 18.76 -10.03
C ASN A 27 -11.84 20.07 -9.82
N LEU A 28 -12.45 20.27 -8.65
CA LEU A 28 -13.16 21.51 -8.36
C LEU A 28 -12.20 22.69 -8.20
N ALA A 29 -11.07 22.50 -7.53
CA ALA A 29 -10.05 23.53 -7.33
C ALA A 29 -9.37 23.95 -8.65
N SER A 30 -9.29 23.03 -9.62
CA SER A 30 -8.73 23.30 -10.94
C SER A 30 -9.77 23.73 -11.99
N GLU A 31 -11.03 23.94 -11.59
CA GLU A 31 -12.15 24.26 -12.49
C GLU A 31 -12.33 23.24 -13.62
N GLY A 32 -12.09 21.96 -13.32
CA GLY A 32 -12.27 20.85 -14.26
C GLY A 32 -11.05 20.52 -15.12
N LYS A 33 -9.92 21.21 -14.96
CA LYS A 33 -8.68 20.92 -15.73
C LYS A 33 -8.05 19.59 -15.34
N ILE A 34 -8.20 19.20 -14.07
CA ILE A 34 -7.71 17.94 -13.52
C ILE A 34 -8.92 17.01 -13.32
N PRO A 35 -8.83 15.70 -13.64
CA PRO A 35 -9.90 14.75 -13.36
C PRO A 35 -10.17 14.60 -11.86
N SER A 36 -11.36 14.14 -11.48
CA SER A 36 -11.73 13.92 -10.07
C SER A 36 -11.23 12.59 -9.50
N ALA A 37 -10.75 11.67 -10.34
CA ALA A 37 -10.29 10.34 -9.93
C ALA A 37 -8.76 10.24 -9.92
N MET A 38 -8.20 9.60 -8.88
CA MET A 38 -6.74 9.46 -8.71
C MET A 38 -6.07 8.72 -9.87
N MET A 39 -6.69 7.65 -10.40
CA MET A 39 -6.12 6.91 -11.53
C MET A 39 -6.00 7.77 -12.79
N ALA A 40 -7.07 8.50 -13.14
CA ALA A 40 -7.05 9.41 -14.29
C ALA A 40 -6.07 10.58 -14.09
N PHE A 41 -5.85 11.00 -12.84
CA PHE A 41 -4.79 11.96 -12.51
C PHE A 41 -3.40 11.39 -12.80
N LEU A 42 -3.14 10.14 -12.40
CA LEU A 42 -1.83 9.51 -12.58
C LEU A 42 -1.45 9.32 -14.07
N GLU A 43 -2.42 9.14 -14.97
CA GLU A 43 -2.16 9.04 -16.43
C GLU A 43 -1.39 10.24 -17.01
N LYS A 44 -1.50 11.42 -16.37
CA LYS A 44 -0.78 12.64 -16.74
C LYS A 44 -0.22 13.35 -15.51
N ALA A 45 0.35 12.59 -14.59
CA ALA A 45 0.80 13.09 -13.29
C ALA A 45 1.69 14.34 -13.41
N ASP A 46 2.71 14.32 -14.26
CA ASP A 46 3.64 15.44 -14.45
C ASP A 46 2.92 16.73 -14.88
N GLU A 47 1.97 16.64 -15.81
CA GLU A 47 1.17 17.78 -16.28
C GLU A 47 0.26 18.32 -15.17
N TYR A 48 -0.46 17.43 -14.49
CA TYR A 48 -1.43 17.84 -13.49
C TYR A 48 -0.79 18.32 -12.19
N VAL A 49 0.37 17.79 -11.79
CA VAL A 49 1.13 18.32 -10.64
C VAL A 49 1.52 19.79 -10.88
N GLU A 50 1.93 20.15 -12.10
CA GLU A 50 2.20 21.54 -12.44
C GLU A 50 0.94 22.41 -12.36
N VAL A 51 -0.22 21.89 -12.76
CA VAL A 51 -1.50 22.60 -12.54
C VAL A 51 -1.77 22.80 -11.05
N VAL A 52 -1.61 21.76 -10.22
CA VAL A 52 -1.79 21.84 -8.76
C VAL A 52 -0.88 22.90 -8.14
N ARG A 53 0.41 22.92 -8.51
CA ARG A 53 1.40 23.90 -8.00
C ARG A 53 1.02 25.36 -8.34
N ASN A 54 0.26 25.57 -9.41
CA ASN A 54 -0.17 26.89 -9.85
C ASN A 54 -1.52 27.34 -9.28
N ILE A 55 -2.30 26.44 -8.65
CA ILE A 55 -3.54 26.80 -7.97
C ILE A 55 -3.19 27.51 -6.66
N LYS A 56 -3.53 28.80 -6.58
CA LYS A 56 -3.41 29.60 -5.36
C LYS A 56 -4.79 30.00 -4.88
N ASN A 57 -5.10 29.75 -3.62
CA ASN A 57 -6.36 30.12 -2.97
C ASN A 57 -7.60 29.67 -3.79
N PRO A 58 -7.85 28.35 -3.92
CA PRO A 58 -8.99 27.89 -4.69
C PRO A 58 -10.30 28.40 -4.08
N ASN A 59 -11.25 28.82 -4.93
CA ASN A 59 -12.55 29.35 -4.47
C ASN A 59 -13.60 28.24 -4.27
N LYS A 60 -13.29 26.99 -4.63
CA LYS A 60 -14.18 25.82 -4.60
C LYS A 60 -13.39 24.56 -4.25
N GLY A 61 -14.11 23.52 -3.82
CA GLY A 61 -13.51 22.21 -3.54
C GLY A 61 -12.66 22.18 -2.28
N ILE A 62 -12.89 23.08 -1.34
CA ILE A 62 -12.23 23.08 -0.03
C ILE A 62 -13.19 22.44 0.96
N TYR A 63 -12.74 21.37 1.60
CA TYR A 63 -13.48 20.68 2.66
C TYR A 63 -12.63 20.61 3.91
N ALA A 64 -13.24 20.74 5.09
CA ALA A 64 -12.53 20.38 6.31
C ALA A 64 -12.29 18.86 6.30
N LEU A 65 -11.14 18.40 6.79
CA LEU A 65 -10.78 16.99 6.76
C LEU A 65 -11.80 16.11 7.52
N GLU A 66 -12.41 16.66 8.56
CA GLU A 66 -13.47 16.01 9.36
C GLU A 66 -14.83 15.88 8.64
N GLU A 67 -15.06 16.64 7.56
CA GLU A 67 -16.29 16.57 6.76
C GLU A 67 -16.26 15.47 5.70
N VAL A 68 -15.09 14.88 5.45
CA VAL A 68 -14.88 13.85 4.45
C VAL A 68 -14.34 12.58 5.08
N GLN A 69 -14.56 11.46 4.40
CA GLN A 69 -13.97 10.18 4.81
C GLN A 69 -12.81 9.85 3.86
N LEU A 70 -11.58 9.82 4.36
CA LEU A 70 -10.45 9.30 3.58
C LEU A 70 -10.69 7.83 3.23
N THR A 71 -10.32 7.44 2.01
CA THR A 71 -10.33 6.05 1.56
C THR A 71 -8.90 5.57 1.32
N ALA A 72 -8.73 4.43 0.65
CA ALA A 72 -7.41 4.04 0.14
C ALA A 72 -6.82 5.16 -0.70
N ALA A 73 -5.53 5.44 -0.54
CA ALA A 73 -4.86 6.51 -1.30
C ALA A 73 -4.99 6.27 -2.81
N LEU A 74 -4.92 5.00 -3.22
CA LEU A 74 -5.16 4.52 -4.58
C LEU A 74 -6.14 3.34 -4.53
N PRO A 75 -7.46 3.55 -4.67
CA PRO A 75 -8.46 2.50 -4.41
C PRO A 75 -8.59 1.43 -5.49
N ASN A 76 -8.16 1.71 -6.72
CA ASN A 76 -8.27 0.79 -7.85
C ASN A 76 -6.98 0.80 -8.68
N PRO A 77 -5.83 0.40 -8.10
CA PRO A 77 -4.59 0.30 -8.88
C PRO A 77 -4.75 -0.71 -10.01
N SER A 78 -4.01 -0.51 -11.11
CA SER A 78 -4.06 -1.40 -12.28
C SER A 78 -3.43 -2.76 -12.00
N SER A 79 -2.39 -2.78 -11.16
CA SER A 79 -1.75 -3.98 -10.64
C SER A 79 -1.04 -3.70 -9.33
N ILE A 80 -0.77 -4.76 -8.56
CA ILE A 80 0.08 -4.70 -7.37
C ILE A 80 1.08 -5.84 -7.47
N ARG A 81 2.36 -5.49 -7.57
CA ARG A 81 3.49 -6.43 -7.48
C ARG A 81 4.13 -6.22 -6.14
N ASP A 82 4.02 -7.23 -5.29
CA ASP A 82 4.53 -7.14 -3.93
C ASP A 82 5.79 -7.97 -3.78
N PHE A 83 6.88 -7.28 -3.43
CA PHE A 83 8.23 -7.83 -3.42
C PHE A 83 8.58 -8.47 -2.08
N TYR A 84 9.69 -9.18 -2.07
CA TYR A 84 10.25 -9.77 -0.85
C TYR A 84 11.63 -9.15 -0.57
N ALA A 85 11.70 -7.82 -0.39
CA ALA A 85 12.96 -7.08 -0.51
C ALA A 85 13.81 -6.96 0.78
N PHE A 86 13.27 -7.27 1.95
CA PHE A 86 14.01 -7.19 3.22
C PHE A 86 14.62 -8.53 3.60
N GLU A 87 15.95 -8.61 3.59
CA GLU A 87 16.68 -9.86 3.88
C GLU A 87 16.34 -10.43 5.27
N GLN A 88 16.20 -9.57 6.28
CA GLN A 88 15.83 -10.00 7.63
C GLN A 88 14.47 -10.70 7.67
N HIS A 89 13.47 -10.14 6.96
CA HIS A 89 12.15 -10.74 6.85
C HIS A 89 12.24 -12.13 6.20
N VAL A 90 13.03 -12.24 5.12
CA VAL A 90 13.27 -13.51 4.41
C VAL A 90 13.91 -14.56 5.30
N LYS A 91 15.01 -14.19 5.98
CA LYS A 91 15.72 -15.05 6.92
C LYS A 91 14.80 -15.54 8.03
N THR A 92 14.03 -14.64 8.63
CA THR A 92 13.18 -14.97 9.78
C THR A 92 11.98 -15.84 9.38
N ALA A 93 11.23 -15.45 8.35
CA ALA A 93 10.04 -16.18 7.91
C ALA A 93 10.38 -17.58 7.38
N ARG A 94 11.52 -17.73 6.67
CA ARG A 94 12.01 -19.04 6.22
C ARG A 94 12.60 -19.86 7.36
N GLY A 95 13.35 -19.23 8.26
CA GLY A 95 13.92 -19.88 9.44
C GLY A 95 12.86 -20.51 10.36
N ARG A 96 11.67 -19.90 10.48
CA ARG A 96 10.50 -20.48 11.18
C ARG A 96 10.04 -21.83 10.60
N ARG A 97 10.41 -22.14 9.36
CA ARG A 97 10.14 -23.41 8.67
C ARG A 97 11.37 -24.33 8.63
N GLY A 98 12.46 -23.95 9.29
CA GLY A 98 13.73 -24.68 9.25
C GLY A 98 14.45 -24.58 7.90
N LEU A 99 14.26 -23.47 7.19
CA LEU A 99 14.83 -23.25 5.86
C LEU A 99 15.75 -22.02 5.86
N ASP A 100 16.87 -22.12 5.17
CA ASP A 100 17.72 -20.97 4.84
C ASP A 100 17.12 -20.15 3.68
N VAL A 101 17.63 -18.93 3.50
CA VAL A 101 17.35 -18.11 2.31
C VAL A 101 17.80 -18.88 1.08
N VAL A 102 16.93 -18.95 0.06
CA VAL A 102 17.31 -19.58 -1.21
C VAL A 102 18.35 -18.71 -1.92
N PRO A 103 19.42 -19.28 -2.51
CA PRO A 103 20.44 -18.49 -3.20
C PRO A 103 19.88 -17.54 -4.25
N GLU A 104 18.86 -17.98 -4.99
CA GLU A 104 18.21 -17.21 -6.06
C GLU A 104 17.56 -15.92 -5.57
N TRP A 105 17.26 -15.83 -4.27
CA TRP A 105 16.77 -14.58 -3.68
C TRP A 105 17.83 -13.47 -3.73
N TYR A 106 19.13 -13.80 -3.72
CA TYR A 106 20.22 -12.82 -3.88
C TYR A 106 20.54 -12.50 -5.34
N ASP A 107 20.00 -13.27 -6.29
CA ASP A 107 20.20 -13.05 -7.72
C ASP A 107 19.15 -12.11 -8.31
N ILE A 108 17.90 -12.21 -7.85
CA ILE A 108 16.78 -11.41 -8.39
C ILE A 108 15.81 -10.93 -7.29
N PRO A 109 15.30 -9.69 -7.36
CA PRO A 109 14.22 -9.25 -6.50
C PRO A 109 12.92 -9.93 -6.92
N VAL A 110 12.44 -10.88 -6.11
CA VAL A 110 11.23 -11.64 -6.41
C VAL A 110 9.99 -10.93 -5.90
N PHE A 111 8.90 -11.04 -6.66
CA PHE A 111 7.59 -10.53 -6.30
C PHE A 111 6.49 -11.52 -6.66
N TYR A 112 5.31 -11.31 -6.08
CA TYR A 112 4.08 -11.97 -6.51
C TYR A 112 3.02 -10.91 -6.85
N PHE A 113 1.99 -11.32 -7.59
CA PHE A 113 0.83 -10.46 -7.83
C PHE A 113 -0.21 -10.69 -6.74
N THR A 114 -0.62 -9.61 -6.08
CA THR A 114 -1.78 -9.64 -5.17
C THR A 114 -3.03 -9.07 -5.84
N ASN A 115 -4.18 -9.25 -5.20
CA ASN A 115 -5.46 -8.83 -5.74
C ASN A 115 -5.62 -7.30 -5.67
N HIS A 116 -5.27 -6.62 -6.75
CA HIS A 116 -5.46 -5.18 -6.91
C HIS A 116 -6.91 -4.69 -6.73
N ARG A 117 -7.90 -5.59 -6.71
CA ARG A 117 -9.32 -5.28 -6.47
C ARG A 117 -9.75 -5.43 -5.01
N ALA A 118 -8.87 -5.88 -4.13
CA ALA A 118 -9.10 -6.03 -2.70
C ALA A 118 -8.43 -4.91 -1.88
N VAL A 119 -8.21 -3.76 -2.51
CA VAL A 119 -7.59 -2.61 -1.82
C VAL A 119 -8.59 -1.93 -0.89
N ILE A 120 -8.15 -1.66 0.33
CA ILE A 120 -8.88 -0.91 1.35
C ILE A 120 -8.03 0.25 1.90
N GLY A 121 -8.68 1.21 2.55
CA GLY A 121 -8.03 2.41 3.08
C GLY A 121 -7.82 2.39 4.58
N SER A 122 -7.20 3.47 5.07
CA SER A 122 -7.18 3.76 6.50
C SER A 122 -8.60 3.98 7.02
N GLY A 123 -8.93 3.38 8.15
CA GLY A 123 -10.26 3.41 8.78
C GLY A 123 -11.20 2.30 8.34
N ASP A 124 -10.90 1.60 7.24
CA ASP A 124 -11.73 0.48 6.77
C ASP A 124 -11.54 -0.76 7.67
N PHE A 125 -12.59 -1.59 7.72
CA PHE A 125 -12.51 -2.89 8.38
C PHE A 125 -11.77 -3.90 7.49
N VAL A 126 -10.92 -4.71 8.12
CA VAL A 126 -10.25 -5.84 7.47
C VAL A 126 -11.06 -7.09 7.74
N ILE A 127 -11.63 -7.66 6.68
CA ILE A 127 -12.39 -8.91 6.76
C ILE A 127 -11.45 -10.05 6.39
N GLY A 128 -10.87 -10.71 7.40
CA GLY A 128 -10.01 -11.86 7.20
C GLY A 128 -10.79 -13.07 6.64
N PRO A 129 -10.14 -14.00 5.92
CA PRO A 129 -10.80 -15.20 5.41
C PRO A 129 -11.44 -16.02 6.54
N LYS A 130 -12.68 -16.47 6.35
CA LYS A 130 -13.45 -17.21 7.38
C LYS A 130 -12.69 -18.38 8.03
N LYS A 131 -11.84 -19.07 7.28
CA LYS A 131 -11.08 -20.24 7.75
C LYS A 131 -9.76 -19.88 8.45
N SER A 132 -9.32 -18.62 8.35
CA SER A 132 -8.04 -18.18 8.91
C SER A 132 -8.10 -18.09 10.43
N LYS A 133 -7.08 -18.65 11.08
CA LYS A 133 -6.81 -18.53 12.51
C LYS A 133 -5.54 -17.74 12.81
N LYS A 134 -4.75 -17.46 11.77
CA LYS A 134 -3.43 -16.81 11.87
C LYS A 134 -3.41 -15.56 11.00
N LEU A 135 -4.27 -14.61 11.33
CA LEU A 135 -4.31 -13.32 10.67
C LEU A 135 -3.18 -12.43 11.18
N ASP A 136 -2.51 -11.75 10.25
CA ASP A 136 -1.28 -11.03 10.49
C ASP A 136 -1.26 -9.73 9.64
N TYR A 137 -0.55 -8.72 10.13
CA TYR A 137 -0.23 -7.51 9.39
C TYR A 137 1.17 -7.65 8.77
N GLU A 138 1.42 -6.86 7.73
CA GLU A 138 2.73 -6.80 7.08
C GLU A 138 3.06 -5.33 6.81
N LEU A 139 4.03 -4.78 7.54
CA LEU A 139 4.37 -3.37 7.49
C LEU A 139 5.33 -3.05 6.34
N GLU A 140 4.83 -2.31 5.35
CA GLU A 140 5.56 -2.05 4.11
C GLU A 140 5.45 -0.61 3.62
N ILE A 141 6.31 -0.25 2.66
CA ILE A 141 6.15 0.93 1.81
C ILE A 141 5.81 0.45 0.40
N ALA A 142 4.88 1.11 -0.25
CA ALA A 142 4.66 0.94 -1.68
C ALA A 142 5.06 2.22 -2.43
N CYS A 143 5.68 2.05 -3.61
CA CYS A 143 5.80 3.13 -4.58
C CYS A 143 4.70 2.98 -5.65
N VAL A 144 4.22 4.12 -6.15
CA VAL A 144 3.21 4.20 -7.20
C VAL A 144 3.89 4.71 -8.46
N ILE A 145 3.73 3.97 -9.56
CA ILE A 145 4.25 4.36 -10.86
C ILE A 145 3.44 5.56 -11.40
N GLY A 146 4.13 6.59 -11.86
CA GLY A 146 3.54 7.80 -12.45
C GLY A 146 3.71 7.92 -13.97
N LYS A 147 4.51 7.03 -14.57
CA LYS A 147 4.89 7.10 -15.98
C LYS A 147 4.89 5.72 -16.62
N GLU A 148 4.40 5.63 -17.84
CA GLU A 148 4.46 4.39 -18.61
C GLU A 148 5.91 4.06 -19.01
N GLY A 149 6.33 2.80 -18.82
CA GLY A 149 7.66 2.35 -19.20
C GLY A 149 7.80 0.83 -19.27
N ARG A 150 8.77 0.37 -20.05
CA ARG A 150 9.14 -1.04 -20.20
C ARG A 150 10.65 -1.15 -20.23
N ASN A 151 11.21 -2.22 -19.66
CA ASN A 151 12.66 -2.42 -19.55
C ASN A 151 13.36 -1.19 -18.96
N ILE A 152 12.81 -0.67 -17.87
CA ILE A 152 13.30 0.52 -17.19
C ILE A 152 14.61 0.15 -16.49
N SER A 153 15.71 0.82 -16.81
CA SER A 153 16.97 0.56 -16.10
C SER A 153 16.93 1.13 -14.69
N ARG A 154 17.67 0.51 -13.77
CA ARG A 154 17.79 0.96 -12.37
C ARG A 154 18.10 2.46 -12.24
N GLU A 155 18.99 2.99 -13.08
CA GLU A 155 19.42 4.40 -13.03
C GLU A 155 18.28 5.38 -13.34
N ARG A 156 17.28 4.92 -14.11
CA ARG A 156 16.13 5.73 -14.52
C ARG A 156 14.88 5.45 -13.71
N ALA A 157 14.86 4.40 -12.89
CA ALA A 157 13.66 3.93 -12.19
C ALA A 157 12.99 5.03 -11.35
N GLU A 158 13.77 5.88 -10.67
CA GLU A 158 13.25 7.01 -9.88
C GLU A 158 12.46 8.03 -10.72
N GLU A 159 12.71 8.15 -12.03
CA GLU A 159 11.92 9.02 -12.93
C GLU A 159 10.49 8.51 -13.14
N TYR A 160 10.23 7.24 -12.85
CA TYR A 160 8.93 6.60 -13.07
C TYR A 160 8.08 6.56 -11.80
N ILE A 161 8.63 6.92 -10.64
CA ILE A 161 7.92 6.94 -9.37
C ILE A 161 7.18 8.27 -9.22
N PHE A 162 5.86 8.21 -9.07
CA PHE A 162 5.06 9.37 -8.69
C PHE A 162 5.22 9.69 -7.19
N GLY A 163 5.11 8.66 -6.35
CA GLY A 163 5.13 8.83 -4.91
C GLY A 163 5.06 7.51 -4.15
N TYR A 164 4.92 7.63 -2.84
CA TYR A 164 4.98 6.54 -1.88
C TYR A 164 3.79 6.57 -0.92
N CYS A 165 3.35 5.40 -0.46
CA CYS A 165 2.39 5.28 0.62
C CYS A 165 2.72 4.08 1.52
N ILE A 166 2.11 4.02 2.69
CA ILE A 166 2.19 2.82 3.55
C ILE A 166 1.33 1.75 2.89
N MET A 167 1.86 0.54 2.84
CA MET A 167 1.13 -0.66 2.44
C MET A 167 1.06 -1.63 3.62
N ASN A 168 -0.12 -2.24 3.79
CA ASN A 168 -0.30 -3.40 4.66
C ASN A 168 -0.77 -4.60 3.84
N ASP A 169 0.08 -5.61 3.70
CA ASP A 169 -0.22 -6.83 2.96
C ASP A 169 -0.80 -7.92 3.88
N TRP A 170 -2.08 -7.77 4.20
CA TRP A 170 -2.77 -8.61 5.18
C TRP A 170 -2.63 -10.10 4.87
N SER A 171 -2.23 -10.85 5.90
CA SER A 171 -1.80 -12.23 5.72
C SER A 171 -2.63 -13.21 6.53
N ALA A 172 -3.23 -14.18 5.86
CA ALA A 172 -3.77 -15.39 6.49
C ALA A 172 -2.70 -16.49 6.43
N ARG A 173 -1.82 -16.53 7.45
CA ARG A 173 -0.59 -17.35 7.46
C ARG A 173 -0.84 -18.85 7.33
N ASP A 174 -1.97 -19.33 7.82
CA ASP A 174 -2.38 -20.73 7.73
C ASP A 174 -2.82 -21.13 6.32
N LEU A 175 -3.56 -20.27 5.62
CA LEU A 175 -3.90 -20.46 4.21
C LEU A 175 -2.65 -20.31 3.32
N GLN A 176 -1.85 -19.27 3.56
CA GLN A 176 -0.58 -19.03 2.88
C GLN A 176 0.33 -20.26 2.97
N ALA A 177 0.56 -20.78 4.18
CA ALA A 177 1.43 -21.94 4.38
C ALA A 177 0.92 -23.20 3.68
N THR A 178 -0.40 -23.34 3.49
CA THR A 178 -0.99 -24.47 2.77
C THR A 178 -0.71 -24.38 1.28
N GLU A 179 -0.96 -23.23 0.65
CA GLU A 179 -0.77 -23.06 -0.80
C GLU A 179 0.71 -23.01 -1.20
N MET A 180 1.57 -22.45 -0.34
CA MET A 180 3.01 -22.46 -0.57
C MET A 180 3.61 -23.88 -0.61
N LYS A 181 2.97 -24.89 0.02
CA LYS A 181 3.41 -26.29 -0.10
C LYS A 181 3.15 -26.88 -1.50
N VAL A 182 2.18 -26.33 -2.23
CA VAL A 182 1.84 -26.75 -3.60
C VAL A 182 2.64 -25.96 -4.65
N GLY A 183 3.26 -24.85 -4.25
CA GLY A 183 4.10 -24.01 -5.12
C GLY A 183 3.38 -22.88 -5.83
N LEU A 184 2.07 -22.68 -5.57
CA LEU A 184 1.27 -21.58 -6.16
C LEU A 184 0.91 -20.47 -5.15
N GLY A 185 1.38 -20.58 -3.90
CA GLY A 185 1.17 -19.54 -2.89
C GLY A 185 1.92 -18.23 -3.21
N PRO A 186 1.53 -17.09 -2.60
CA PRO A 186 0.72 -17.05 -1.38
C PRO A 186 -0.81 -16.95 -1.59
N ALA A 187 -1.28 -16.71 -2.83
CA ALA A 187 -2.68 -16.71 -3.31
C ALA A 187 -3.77 -16.41 -2.25
N LYS A 188 -4.56 -17.38 -1.79
CA LYS A 188 -5.65 -17.20 -0.80
C LYS A 188 -5.19 -16.75 0.58
N GLY A 189 -3.90 -16.83 0.85
CA GLY A 189 -3.26 -16.24 2.02
C GLY A 189 -3.17 -14.71 1.97
N LYS A 190 -3.35 -14.07 0.80
CA LYS A 190 -3.09 -12.64 0.56
C LYS A 190 -4.16 -11.92 -0.27
N ASP A 191 -4.90 -12.63 -1.12
CA ASP A 191 -5.81 -12.03 -2.11
C ASP A 191 -7.09 -11.37 -1.56
N PHE A 192 -7.26 -11.31 -0.23
CA PHE A 192 -8.47 -10.86 0.45
C PHE A 192 -8.44 -9.39 0.88
N ALA A 193 -7.26 -8.82 1.15
CA ALA A 193 -7.13 -7.42 1.52
C ALA A 193 -5.68 -6.92 1.37
N THR A 194 -5.53 -5.71 0.82
CA THR A 194 -4.30 -4.92 0.91
C THR A 194 -4.69 -3.50 1.31
N SER A 195 -4.11 -2.96 2.39
CA SER A 195 -4.37 -1.55 2.74
C SER A 195 -3.34 -0.64 2.08
N LEU A 196 -3.78 0.47 1.46
CA LEU A 196 -2.89 1.51 0.91
C LEU A 196 -3.26 2.88 1.48
N GLY A 197 -2.33 3.56 2.15
CA GLY A 197 -2.60 4.89 2.71
C GLY A 197 -1.62 5.37 3.77
N ALA A 198 -2.00 6.29 4.67
CA ALA A 198 -3.25 7.05 4.65
C ALA A 198 -3.30 8.08 3.49
N HIS A 199 -2.16 8.41 2.89
CA HIS A 199 -2.03 9.34 1.78
C HIS A 199 -0.90 8.91 0.84
N LEU A 200 -0.93 9.38 -0.40
CA LEU A 200 0.12 9.20 -1.40
C LEU A 200 1.04 10.41 -1.37
N VAL A 201 2.27 10.22 -0.91
CA VAL A 201 3.27 11.27 -0.70
C VAL A 201 4.16 11.37 -1.94
N THR A 202 4.32 12.56 -2.52
CA THR A 202 5.19 12.73 -3.68
C THR A 202 6.64 12.45 -3.34
N LYS A 203 7.42 12.00 -4.34
CA LYS A 203 8.85 11.72 -4.16
C LYS A 203 9.60 12.92 -3.55
N GLU A 204 9.35 14.13 -4.02
CA GLU A 204 10.04 15.33 -3.54
C GLU A 204 9.76 15.65 -2.07
N GLU A 205 8.57 15.27 -1.57
CA GLU A 205 8.24 15.44 -0.16
C GLU A 205 8.99 14.45 0.73
N LEU A 206 9.21 13.24 0.22
CA LEU A 206 9.90 12.18 0.95
C LEU A 206 11.43 12.31 0.85
N ASP A 207 11.95 12.96 -0.20
CA ASP A 207 13.37 13.16 -0.47
C ASP A 207 14.14 13.87 0.66
N VAL A 208 13.44 14.58 1.55
CA VAL A 208 14.07 15.15 2.76
C VAL A 208 14.63 14.09 3.71
N TYR A 209 14.20 12.82 3.58
CA TYR A 209 14.68 11.67 4.36
C TYR A 209 15.62 10.76 3.55
N ARG A 210 16.06 11.19 2.36
CA ARG A 210 16.93 10.40 1.48
C ARG A 210 18.29 10.14 2.15
N ASN A 211 18.73 8.88 2.11
CA ASN A 211 20.04 8.44 2.58
C ASN A 211 20.68 7.54 1.52
N GLY A 212 21.48 8.13 0.63
CA GLY A 212 22.05 7.42 -0.52
C GLY A 212 20.97 7.01 -1.52
N ASP A 213 20.94 5.73 -1.88
CA ASP A 213 19.94 5.07 -2.74
C ASP A 213 18.70 4.58 -1.96
N ARG A 214 18.61 4.90 -0.66
CA ARG A 214 17.53 4.51 0.26
C ARG A 214 16.94 5.73 0.97
N TYR A 215 16.00 5.47 1.87
CA TYR A 215 15.46 6.48 2.79
C TYR A 215 15.61 6.02 4.24
N ASP A 216 15.97 6.94 5.12
CA ASP A 216 15.94 6.73 6.57
C ASP A 216 14.52 7.02 7.09
N LEU A 217 13.69 5.98 7.12
CA LEU A 217 12.28 6.07 7.53
C LEU A 217 12.05 5.06 8.64
N GLU A 218 11.81 5.54 9.87
CA GLU A 218 11.41 4.66 10.96
C GLU A 218 10.03 4.08 10.67
N MET A 219 9.89 2.77 10.85
CA MET A 219 8.67 2.01 10.58
C MET A 219 8.23 1.32 11.87
N THR A 220 7.00 1.56 12.33
CA THR A 220 6.46 0.96 13.57
C THR A 220 5.08 0.37 13.35
N ALA A 221 4.80 -0.75 14.05
CA ALA A 221 3.48 -1.36 14.10
C ALA A 221 2.99 -1.44 15.55
N HIS A 222 1.78 -0.94 15.79
CA HIS A 222 1.08 -1.08 17.05
C HIS A 222 -0.18 -1.92 16.88
N VAL A 223 -0.44 -2.82 17.83
CA VAL A 223 -1.71 -3.54 17.93
C VAL A 223 -2.35 -3.21 19.26
N ASN A 224 -3.56 -2.66 19.23
CA ASN A 224 -4.28 -2.17 20.40
C ASN A 224 -3.44 -1.20 21.26
N GLY A 225 -2.68 -0.32 20.60
CA GLY A 225 -1.78 0.65 21.25
C GLY A 225 -0.45 0.07 21.77
N LYS A 226 -0.22 -1.24 21.68
CA LYS A 226 1.05 -1.88 22.07
C LYS A 226 1.98 -1.95 20.87
N LEU A 227 3.18 -1.37 20.99
CA LEU A 227 4.24 -1.50 19.99
C LEU A 227 4.66 -2.98 19.86
N LEU A 228 4.55 -3.53 18.65
CA LEU A 228 4.92 -4.91 18.34
C LEU A 228 6.13 -4.99 17.40
N SER A 229 6.21 -4.08 16.42
CA SER A 229 7.30 -4.07 15.44
C SER A 229 7.94 -2.70 15.37
N LYS A 230 9.26 -2.69 15.19
CA LYS A 230 10.06 -1.49 14.94
C LYS A 230 11.21 -1.85 14.01
N GLY A 231 11.25 -1.21 12.86
CA GLY A 231 12.30 -1.36 11.85
C GLY A 231 12.56 -0.03 11.13
N ASN A 232 13.35 -0.08 10.06
CA ASN A 232 13.62 1.09 9.23
C ASN A 232 13.67 0.69 7.76
N PHE A 233 13.16 1.55 6.88
CA PHE A 233 13.21 1.32 5.43
C PHE A 233 14.64 1.25 4.88
N GLN A 234 15.62 1.90 5.53
CA GLN A 234 17.02 1.84 5.11
C GLN A 234 17.64 0.44 5.19
N ASP A 235 17.00 -0.50 5.90
CA ASP A 235 17.45 -1.89 6.01
C ASP A 235 17.03 -2.74 4.79
N ILE A 236 16.36 -2.12 3.80
CA ILE A 236 15.94 -2.81 2.58
C ILE A 236 17.15 -3.30 1.76
N TYR A 237 17.11 -4.56 1.33
CA TYR A 237 18.19 -5.14 0.53
C TYR A 237 18.05 -4.69 -0.92
N TYR A 238 16.88 -4.92 -1.53
CA TYR A 238 16.56 -4.45 -2.88
C TYR A 238 15.88 -3.09 -2.86
N THR A 239 16.53 -2.09 -3.44
CA THR A 239 15.98 -0.75 -3.60
C THR A 239 14.74 -0.74 -4.50
N PHE A 240 13.90 0.29 -4.42
CA PHE A 240 12.81 0.47 -5.40
C PHE A 240 13.30 0.51 -6.84
N ALA A 241 14.51 1.04 -7.07
CA ALA A 241 15.11 1.06 -8.40
C ALA A 241 15.35 -0.36 -8.96
N GLU A 242 15.87 -1.27 -8.13
CA GLU A 242 16.06 -2.69 -8.47
C GLU A 242 14.73 -3.41 -8.69
N MET A 243 13.75 -3.15 -7.83
CA MET A 243 12.42 -3.74 -7.93
C MET A 243 11.69 -3.28 -9.21
N ILE A 244 11.79 -2.01 -9.59
CA ILE A 244 11.18 -1.46 -10.81
C ILE A 244 11.86 -2.01 -12.07
N GLU A 245 13.19 -2.09 -12.07
CA GLU A 245 13.95 -2.71 -13.16
C GLU A 245 13.44 -4.13 -13.41
N ARG A 246 13.36 -4.94 -12.35
CA ARG A 246 12.84 -6.30 -12.44
C ARG A 246 11.35 -6.39 -12.79
N ALA A 247 10.53 -5.50 -12.25
CA ALA A 247 9.09 -5.47 -12.50
C ALA A 247 8.76 -5.10 -13.94
N SER A 248 9.61 -4.32 -14.60
CA SER A 248 9.45 -3.85 -15.98
C SER A 248 10.20 -4.69 -17.00
N GLU A 249 10.94 -5.71 -16.58
CA GLU A 249 11.63 -6.65 -17.45
C GLU A 249 10.62 -7.38 -18.35
N ASP A 250 10.71 -7.13 -19.64
CA ASP A 250 9.85 -7.66 -20.71
C ASP A 250 8.35 -7.37 -20.58
N VAL A 251 7.98 -6.42 -19.72
CA VAL A 251 6.58 -6.00 -19.49
C VAL A 251 6.48 -4.48 -19.32
N THR A 252 5.34 -3.92 -19.72
CA THR A 252 5.08 -2.50 -19.53
C THR A 252 4.47 -2.26 -18.15
N LEU A 253 5.04 -1.31 -17.39
CA LEU A 253 4.43 -0.70 -16.22
C LEU A 253 3.63 0.53 -16.65
N TYR A 254 2.47 0.73 -16.03
CA TYR A 254 1.57 1.85 -16.32
C TYR A 254 1.41 2.76 -15.11
N PRO A 255 1.06 4.05 -15.30
CA PRO A 255 0.69 4.90 -14.19
C PRO A 255 -0.42 4.27 -13.32
N GLY A 256 -0.22 4.28 -12.00
CA GLY A 256 -1.10 3.61 -11.04
C GLY A 256 -0.80 2.13 -10.80
N ASP A 257 0.21 1.54 -11.44
CA ASP A 257 0.81 0.29 -10.95
C ASP A 257 1.48 0.53 -9.60
N VAL A 258 1.35 -0.46 -8.70
CA VAL A 258 1.90 -0.41 -7.35
C VAL A 258 3.01 -1.44 -7.21
N ILE A 259 4.13 -1.00 -6.64
CA ILE A 259 5.27 -1.84 -6.28
C ILE A 259 5.38 -1.81 -4.75
N GLY A 260 5.01 -2.91 -4.10
CA GLY A 260 5.18 -3.11 -2.66
C GLY A 260 6.60 -3.54 -2.33
N SER A 261 7.18 -3.05 -1.24
CA SER A 261 8.54 -3.38 -0.84
C SER A 261 8.69 -4.79 -0.29
N GLY A 262 7.61 -5.42 0.18
CA GLY A 262 7.70 -6.47 1.15
C GLY A 262 7.91 -5.93 2.56
N THR A 263 7.63 -6.79 3.53
CA THR A 263 7.61 -6.45 4.95
C THR A 263 9.00 -6.10 5.47
N VAL A 264 9.11 -4.96 6.15
CA VAL A 264 10.32 -4.59 6.90
C VAL A 264 10.65 -5.65 7.95
N GLY A 265 11.93 -5.86 8.27
CA GLY A 265 12.32 -6.81 9.32
C GLY A 265 11.56 -6.57 10.63
N THR A 266 11.07 -7.66 11.23
CA THR A 266 10.14 -7.67 12.40
C THR A 266 8.73 -7.13 12.13
N GLY A 267 8.44 -6.67 10.91
CA GLY A 267 7.22 -5.95 10.51
C GLY A 267 5.94 -6.79 10.41
N CYS A 268 5.95 -8.01 10.93
CA CYS A 268 4.77 -8.86 11.07
C CYS A 268 4.84 -9.76 12.31
N ILE A 269 3.70 -10.25 12.79
CA ILE A 269 3.58 -11.11 13.98
C ILE A 269 4.35 -12.41 13.80
N LEU A 270 4.37 -12.98 12.59
CA LEU A 270 5.12 -14.20 12.27
C LEU A 270 6.60 -14.12 12.70
N GLU A 271 7.21 -12.95 12.53
CA GLU A 271 8.63 -12.75 12.87
C GLU A 271 8.84 -12.63 14.39
N LEU A 272 7.86 -12.10 15.11
CA LEU A 272 7.91 -11.92 16.58
C LEU A 272 7.91 -13.25 17.34
N GLY A 273 7.45 -14.33 16.71
CA GLY A 273 7.48 -15.67 17.30
C GLY A 273 6.49 -15.89 18.42
N THR A 274 5.50 -15.03 18.53
CA THR A 274 4.35 -15.22 19.40
C THR A 274 3.29 -16.05 18.66
N GLU A 275 2.39 -16.70 19.40
CA GLU A 275 1.16 -17.28 18.82
C GLU A 275 -0.05 -16.33 19.00
N GLU A 276 0.24 -15.04 19.24
CA GLU A 276 -0.75 -13.97 19.43
C GLU A 276 -1.13 -13.37 18.07
N TRP A 277 -1.93 -14.10 17.31
CA TRP A 277 -2.46 -13.66 16.01
C TRP A 277 -3.62 -12.67 16.18
N LEU A 278 -3.84 -11.83 15.16
CA LEU A 278 -4.90 -10.82 15.18
C LEU A 278 -6.29 -11.44 15.34
N GLN A 279 -7.10 -10.85 16.22
CA GLN A 279 -8.46 -11.25 16.56
C GLN A 279 -9.50 -10.21 16.15
N ASP A 280 -10.77 -10.58 16.24
CA ASP A 280 -11.89 -9.67 15.98
C ASP A 280 -11.81 -8.45 16.91
N GLY A 281 -11.96 -7.25 16.36
CA GLY A 281 -11.89 -6.00 17.10
C GLY A 281 -10.47 -5.45 17.31
N ASP A 282 -9.41 -6.21 16.99
CA ASP A 282 -8.05 -5.69 17.10
C ASP A 282 -7.84 -4.49 16.16
N VAL A 283 -7.17 -3.47 16.69
CA VAL A 283 -6.80 -2.27 15.96
C VAL A 283 -5.31 -2.34 15.62
N VAL A 284 -4.98 -2.24 14.34
CA VAL A 284 -3.59 -2.19 13.86
C VAL A 284 -3.29 -0.78 13.37
N GLU A 285 -2.18 -0.22 13.83
CA GLU A 285 -1.66 1.09 13.44
C GLU A 285 -0.23 0.96 12.94
N LEU A 286 -0.05 1.21 11.65
CA LEU A 286 1.22 1.16 10.94
C LEU A 286 1.68 2.60 10.66
N SER A 287 2.82 3.00 11.23
CA SER A 287 3.34 4.36 11.08
C SER A 287 4.71 4.35 10.44
N ILE A 288 4.93 5.26 9.49
CA ILE A 288 6.20 5.43 8.81
C ILE A 288 6.55 6.91 8.76
N THR A 289 7.79 7.26 9.11
CA THR A 289 8.31 8.63 9.03
C THR A 289 8.00 9.23 7.64
N GLY A 290 7.48 10.46 7.61
CA GLY A 290 7.07 11.14 6.37
C GLY A 290 5.76 10.66 5.72
N LEU A 291 5.35 9.40 5.93
CA LEU A 291 4.15 8.80 5.31
C LEU A 291 2.91 8.74 6.22
N GLY A 292 3.04 9.07 7.50
CA GLY A 292 1.92 9.16 8.44
C GLY A 292 1.56 7.83 9.07
N THR A 293 0.26 7.59 9.31
CA THR A 293 -0.24 6.39 9.97
C THR A 293 -1.42 5.78 9.21
N LEU A 294 -1.30 4.50 8.86
CA LEU A 294 -2.34 3.66 8.31
C LEU A 294 -2.97 2.84 9.43
N ARG A 295 -4.29 2.97 9.62
CA ARG A 295 -5.01 2.35 10.74
C ARG A 295 -6.16 1.51 10.23
N ASN A 296 -6.28 0.26 10.68
CA ASN A 296 -7.42 -0.60 10.35
C ASN A 296 -7.91 -1.37 11.58
N THR A 297 -9.16 -1.82 11.52
CA THR A 297 -9.75 -2.67 12.58
C THR A 297 -10.14 -4.01 11.98
N ILE A 298 -9.77 -5.09 12.66
CA ILE A 298 -10.11 -6.45 12.24
C ILE A 298 -11.59 -6.70 12.51
N LYS A 299 -12.26 -7.29 11.52
CA LYS A 299 -13.65 -7.70 11.62
C LYS A 299 -13.81 -9.13 11.11
N LYS A 300 -14.16 -10.06 11.99
CA LYS A 300 -14.48 -11.43 11.59
C LYS A 300 -15.78 -11.44 10.80
N GLU A 301 -15.76 -12.16 9.67
CA GLU A 301 -16.96 -12.48 8.93
C GLU A 301 -17.86 -13.35 9.82
N LYS A 302 -19.09 -12.89 10.10
CA LYS A 302 -20.08 -13.71 10.81
C LYS A 302 -20.48 -14.88 9.90
N GLU A 303 -20.76 -16.05 10.48
CA GLU A 303 -21.32 -17.14 9.70
C GLU A 303 -22.66 -16.72 9.11
N ALA A 304 -22.67 -16.41 7.81
CA ALA A 304 -23.89 -16.38 7.04
C ALA A 304 -24.32 -17.83 6.80
N GLY A 305 -25.58 -18.15 7.11
CA GLY A 305 -26.23 -19.34 6.56
C GLY A 305 -26.14 -19.31 5.04
N ASP A 306 -26.07 -20.49 4.42
CA ASP A 306 -25.71 -20.69 3.01
C ASP A 306 -26.24 -19.59 2.06
N GLY A 307 -25.31 -18.83 1.48
CA GLY A 307 -25.56 -17.90 0.39
C GLY A 307 -25.72 -16.43 0.79
N HIS A 308 -24.61 -15.70 0.84
CA HIS A 308 -24.65 -14.24 0.68
C HIS A 308 -23.85 -13.81 -0.55
N VAL A 309 -24.58 -13.26 -1.53
CA VAL A 309 -24.04 -12.29 -2.48
C VAL A 309 -23.74 -11.04 -1.66
N LEU A 310 -22.46 -10.63 -1.60
CA LEU A 310 -22.08 -9.36 -0.99
C LEU A 310 -22.86 -8.23 -1.68
N SER A 311 -23.65 -7.47 -0.90
CA SER A 311 -24.17 -6.19 -1.33
C SER A 311 -23.00 -5.33 -1.77
N SER A 312 -23.03 -4.87 -3.02
CA SER A 312 -22.02 -4.02 -3.61
C SER A 312 -21.68 -2.87 -2.66
N HIS A 313 -20.48 -2.91 -2.07
CA HIS A 313 -19.87 -1.69 -1.55
C HIS A 313 -19.57 -0.81 -2.77
N GLY A 314 -20.55 0.03 -3.12
CA GLY A 314 -20.44 1.22 -3.96
C GLY A 314 -19.43 1.18 -5.11
N ARG A 315 -19.48 0.16 -5.98
CA ARG A 315 -18.81 0.22 -7.28
C ARG A 315 -19.69 1.03 -8.22
N THR A 316 -19.44 2.33 -8.32
CA THR A 316 -19.82 3.08 -9.52
C THR A 316 -18.68 2.94 -10.51
N THR A 317 -18.94 2.19 -11.58
CA THR A 317 -18.20 2.31 -12.82
C THR A 317 -18.56 3.66 -13.44
N SER A 318 -17.62 4.60 -13.45
CA SER A 318 -17.61 5.76 -14.33
C SER A 318 -16.16 6.18 -14.54
#